data_AF-A0A640KCC8-F1
#
_entry.id   AF-A0A640KCC8-F1
#
_cell.length_a   1.000
_cell.length_b   1.000
_cell.length_c   1.000
_cell.angle_alpha   90.00
_cell.angle_beta   90.00
_cell.angle_gamma   90.00
#
_symmetry.space_group_name_H-M   'P 1'
#
loop_
_entity.id
_entity.type
_entity.pdbx_description
1 polymer ?
#
loop_
_entity_poly.entity_id
_entity_poly.type
_entity_poly.pdbx_seq_one_letter_code
_entity_poly.pdbx_strand_id
1 'polypeptide(L)'
;MSSMAAPRDASVLSALKELEDVRERLHDALREAAFSFTIAQREEESTRGCFVSFDAVPTAQGALEALVSLTQRPGTTSTSGVEETYCGGSDEAIEMGRRNSVWEMVLIHGGRRRKQDVSAAASEHVSPASNSGGEEPHSVPPDPIYYFSEYPSSALRECQEAYRHVLHCAIETVNAQQRALGEAVAMARAGAQES
;
A
#
# COMPACT_ATOMS: atom_id res chain seq x y z
N MET A 1 -25.38 -12.35 -38.22
CA MET A 1 -25.45 -11.53 -36.99
C MET A 1 -24.20 -11.81 -36.14
N SER A 2 -23.01 -11.35 -36.56
CA SER A 2 -21.71 -11.76 -35.94
C SER A 2 -20.76 -10.59 -35.58
N SER A 3 -21.27 -9.36 -35.41
CA SER A 3 -20.40 -8.17 -35.30
C SER A 3 -20.07 -7.71 -33.87
N MET A 4 -20.65 -8.30 -32.81
CA MET A 4 -20.46 -7.81 -31.43
C MET A 4 -19.48 -8.64 -30.57
N ALA A 5 -19.02 -9.81 -31.03
CA ALA A 5 -18.07 -10.66 -30.29
C ALA A 5 -16.62 -10.13 -30.37
N ALA A 6 -16.18 -9.69 -31.55
CA ALA A 6 -14.82 -9.20 -31.80
C ALA A 6 -14.35 -8.05 -30.86
N PRO A 7 -15.16 -7.01 -30.55
CA PRO A 7 -14.72 -5.96 -29.62
C PRO A 7 -14.61 -6.41 -28.15
N ARG A 8 -15.31 -7.48 -27.75
CA ARG A 8 -15.28 -8.02 -26.38
C ARG A 8 -14.07 -8.93 -26.15
N ASP A 9 -13.73 -9.74 -27.14
CA ASP A 9 -12.49 -10.52 -27.12
C ASP A 9 -11.27 -9.58 -27.03
N ALA A 10 -11.32 -8.44 -27.72
CA ALA A 10 -10.30 -7.42 -27.65
C ALA A 10 -10.16 -6.78 -26.25
N SER A 11 -11.26 -6.56 -25.51
CA SER A 11 -11.19 -5.98 -24.15
C SER A 11 -10.57 -6.95 -23.15
N VAL A 12 -10.97 -8.22 -23.18
CA VAL A 12 -10.35 -9.27 -22.33
C VAL A 12 -8.87 -9.45 -22.65
N LEU A 13 -8.50 -9.53 -23.93
CA LEU A 13 -7.09 -9.66 -24.32
C LEU A 13 -6.27 -8.43 -23.91
N SER A 14 -6.83 -7.23 -24.01
CA SER A 14 -6.16 -6.00 -23.53
C SER A 14 -5.95 -6.03 -22.02
N ALA A 15 -6.95 -6.46 -21.25
CA ALA A 15 -6.84 -6.55 -19.79
C ALA A 15 -5.85 -7.65 -19.33
N LEU A 16 -5.79 -8.77 -20.05
CA LEU A 16 -4.80 -9.82 -19.80
C LEU A 16 -3.38 -9.36 -20.13
N LYS A 17 -3.18 -8.66 -21.25
CA LYS A 17 -1.89 -8.07 -21.58
C LYS A 17 -1.43 -7.09 -20.51
N GLU A 18 -2.31 -6.19 -20.07
CA GLU A 18 -1.97 -5.26 -19.00
C GLU A 18 -1.61 -5.99 -17.70
N LEU A 19 -2.30 -7.09 -17.37
CA LEU A 19 -1.96 -7.94 -16.23
C LEU A 19 -0.57 -8.59 -16.37
N GLU A 20 -0.18 -9.01 -17.57
CA GLU A 20 1.16 -9.55 -17.83
C GLU A 20 2.24 -8.47 -17.68
N ASP A 21 2.00 -7.29 -18.28
CA ASP A 21 2.93 -6.15 -18.20
C ASP A 21 3.19 -5.73 -16.74
N VAL A 22 2.14 -5.63 -15.89
CA VAL A 22 2.32 -5.28 -14.47
C VAL A 22 2.99 -6.40 -13.67
N ARG A 23 2.77 -7.68 -14.03
CA ARG A 23 3.43 -8.81 -13.37
C ARG A 23 4.93 -8.83 -13.66
N GLU A 24 5.32 -8.52 -14.89
CA GLU A 24 6.72 -8.35 -15.27
C GLU A 24 7.36 -7.22 -14.44
N ARG A 25 6.71 -6.05 -14.35
CA ARG A 25 7.19 -4.94 -13.50
C ARG A 25 7.31 -5.33 -12.03
N LEU A 26 6.33 -6.04 -11.47
CA LEU A 26 6.40 -6.51 -10.08
C LEU A 26 7.58 -7.47 -9.87
N HIS A 27 7.80 -8.39 -10.80
CA HIS A 27 8.92 -9.32 -10.75
C HIS A 27 10.27 -8.59 -10.78
N ASP A 28 10.42 -7.61 -11.66
CA ASP A 28 11.66 -6.83 -11.75
C ASP A 28 11.89 -5.96 -10.51
N ALA A 29 10.83 -5.32 -9.99
CA ALA A 29 10.90 -4.58 -8.73
C ALA A 29 11.29 -5.48 -7.55
N LEU A 30 10.77 -6.71 -7.48
CA LEU A 30 11.14 -7.68 -6.43
C LEU A 30 12.62 -8.09 -6.55
N ARG A 31 13.12 -8.27 -7.76
CA ARG A 31 14.54 -8.60 -8.00
C ARG A 31 15.43 -7.43 -7.58
N GLU A 32 15.10 -6.21 -7.98
CA GLU A 32 15.82 -5.01 -7.57
C GLU A 32 15.84 -4.85 -6.05
N ALA A 33 14.69 -4.96 -5.40
CA ALA A 33 14.58 -4.87 -3.94
C ALA A 33 15.43 -5.93 -3.22
N ALA A 34 15.49 -7.17 -3.73
CA ALA A 34 16.33 -8.22 -3.17
C ALA A 34 17.83 -7.90 -3.29
N PHE A 35 18.27 -7.32 -4.42
CA PHE A 35 19.65 -6.86 -4.56
C PHE A 35 19.96 -5.70 -3.62
N SER A 36 19.08 -4.70 -3.55
CA SER A 36 19.24 -3.55 -2.65
C SER A 36 19.26 -3.98 -1.18
N PHE A 37 18.45 -4.97 -0.79
CA PHE A 37 18.48 -5.56 0.54
C PHE A 37 19.83 -6.19 0.85
N THR A 38 20.39 -6.97 -0.08
CA THR A 38 21.70 -7.61 0.11
C THR A 38 22.81 -6.57 0.29
N ILE A 39 22.76 -5.48 -0.48
CA ILE A 39 23.72 -4.37 -0.37
C ILE A 39 23.56 -3.67 0.99
N ALA A 40 22.33 -3.29 1.35
CA ALA A 40 22.03 -2.64 2.62
C ALA A 40 22.43 -3.50 3.82
N GLN A 41 22.10 -4.78 3.79
CA GLN A 41 22.47 -5.74 4.82
C GLN A 41 23.99 -5.80 4.99
N ARG A 42 24.74 -5.91 3.90
CA ARG A 42 26.21 -5.94 3.96
C ARG A 42 26.77 -4.63 4.53
N GLU A 43 26.26 -3.48 4.10
CA GLU A 43 26.74 -2.18 4.58
C GLU A 43 26.49 -2.01 6.08
N GLU A 44 25.27 -2.28 6.53
CA GLU A 44 24.87 -2.15 7.93
C GLU A 44 25.60 -3.18 8.83
N GLU A 45 25.66 -4.45 8.43
CA GLU A 45 26.28 -5.49 9.25
C GLU A 45 27.82 -5.39 9.27
N SER A 46 28.45 -5.20 8.11
CA SER A 46 29.92 -5.24 8.02
C SER A 46 30.59 -3.93 8.41
N THR A 47 29.98 -2.79 8.07
CA THR A 47 30.62 -1.48 8.28
C THR A 47 30.13 -0.83 9.57
N ARG A 48 28.87 -1.06 9.94
CA ARG A 48 28.21 -0.33 11.03
C ARG A 48 27.91 -1.21 12.25
N GLY A 49 28.04 -2.52 12.12
CA GLY A 49 27.74 -3.48 13.20
C GLY A 49 26.25 -3.51 13.56
N CYS A 50 25.37 -3.06 12.66
CA CYS A 50 23.94 -3.05 12.83
C CYS A 50 23.34 -4.26 12.11
N PHE A 51 22.75 -5.20 12.86
CA PHE A 51 22.09 -6.35 12.27
C PHE A 51 20.74 -5.97 11.70
N VAL A 52 20.58 -6.16 10.38
CA VAL A 52 19.31 -5.96 9.68
C VAL A 52 18.63 -7.32 9.58
N SER A 53 18.00 -7.75 10.66
CA SER A 53 17.23 -9.00 10.70
C SER A 53 15.78 -8.74 11.08
N PHE A 54 14.87 -9.59 10.59
CA PHE A 54 13.46 -9.53 10.97
C PHE A 54 13.27 -9.74 12.48
N ASP A 55 14.13 -10.55 13.12
CA ASP A 55 14.09 -10.79 14.56
C ASP A 55 14.48 -9.57 15.40
N ALA A 56 15.15 -8.58 14.79
CA ALA A 56 15.47 -7.31 15.45
C ALA A 56 14.28 -6.32 15.45
N VAL A 57 13.20 -6.63 14.71
CA VAL A 57 12.00 -5.81 14.65
C VAL A 57 11.21 -5.96 15.96
N PRO A 58 10.89 -4.87 16.68
CA PRO A 58 10.11 -4.96 17.91
C PRO A 58 8.73 -5.59 17.66
N THR A 59 8.49 -6.78 18.25
CA THR A 59 7.22 -7.51 18.10
C THR A 59 6.23 -7.25 19.24
N ALA A 60 6.63 -6.50 20.26
CA ALA A 60 5.74 -6.13 21.36
C ALA A 60 4.57 -5.27 20.84
N GLN A 61 3.38 -5.49 21.40
CA GLN A 61 2.18 -4.76 21.00
C GLN A 61 2.37 -3.25 21.20
N GLY A 62 2.15 -2.47 20.13
CA GLY A 62 2.35 -1.02 20.14
C GLY A 62 3.79 -0.55 20.00
N ALA A 63 4.76 -1.46 19.79
CA ALA A 63 6.15 -1.09 19.54
C ALA A 63 6.36 -0.50 18.13
N LEU A 64 5.47 -0.84 17.19
CA LEU A 64 5.43 -0.29 15.85
C LEU A 64 4.04 0.26 15.55
N GLU A 65 4.00 1.46 14.98
CA GLU A 65 2.79 2.01 14.36
C GLU A 65 2.85 1.77 12.86
N ALA A 66 1.78 1.22 12.30
CA ALA A 66 1.65 1.13 10.86
C ALA A 66 1.63 2.55 10.29
N LEU A 67 2.58 2.87 9.42
CA LEU A 67 2.64 4.18 8.73
C LEU A 67 1.93 4.14 7.39
N VAL A 68 1.64 2.95 6.89
CA VAL A 68 0.99 2.72 5.60
C VAL A 68 -0.11 1.67 5.80
N SER A 69 -1.29 1.95 5.26
CA SER A 69 -2.42 1.03 5.18
C SER A 69 -2.80 0.77 3.73
N LEU A 70 -3.50 -0.33 3.50
CA LEU A 70 -4.20 -0.58 2.25
C LEU A 70 -5.67 -0.29 2.46
N THR A 71 -6.22 0.59 1.62
CA THR A 71 -7.65 0.88 1.62
C THR A 71 -8.24 0.47 0.29
N GLN A 72 -9.49 0.02 0.34
CA GLN A 72 -10.25 -0.34 -0.83
C GLN A 72 -11.23 0.80 -1.12
N ARG A 73 -11.11 1.45 -2.27
CA ARG A 73 -12.01 2.51 -2.72
C ARG A 73 -12.97 1.99 -3.79
N PRO A 74 -14.24 2.41 -3.79
CA PRO A 74 -15.12 2.16 -4.93
C PRO A 74 -14.55 2.87 -6.16
N GLY A 75 -14.27 2.11 -7.22
CA GLY A 75 -13.77 2.67 -8.47
C GLY A 75 -14.87 3.48 -9.12
N THR A 76 -14.67 4.79 -9.14
CA THR A 76 -15.51 5.70 -9.91
C THR A 76 -15.21 5.49 -11.38
N THR A 77 -16.04 4.70 -12.07
CA THR A 77 -16.24 4.95 -13.48
C THR A 77 -16.82 6.36 -13.59
N SER A 78 -16.00 7.32 -14.03
CA SER A 78 -16.46 8.63 -14.48
C SER A 78 -17.36 8.44 -15.70
N THR A 79 -18.59 8.01 -15.47
CA THR A 79 -19.68 8.09 -16.43
C THR A 79 -20.31 9.46 -16.22
N SER A 80 -19.92 10.39 -17.08
CA SER A 80 -20.54 11.70 -17.25
C SER A 80 -22.06 11.56 -17.33
N GLY A 81 -22.74 12.12 -16.32
CA GLY A 81 -24.10 12.67 -16.36
C GLY A 81 -25.23 11.77 -16.85
N VAL A 82 -26.08 11.33 -15.92
CA VAL A 82 -27.55 11.51 -15.95
C VAL A 82 -28.04 11.22 -14.53
N GLU A 83 -28.66 12.21 -13.90
CA GLU A 83 -29.45 12.03 -12.68
C GLU A 83 -30.63 11.10 -12.96
N GLU A 84 -30.88 10.13 -12.08
CA GLU A 84 -32.26 9.71 -11.84
C GLU A 84 -32.43 9.09 -10.44
N THR A 85 -33.64 9.31 -9.95
CA THR A 85 -34.05 9.42 -8.56
C THR A 85 -34.41 8.06 -7.94
N TYR A 86 -33.92 7.83 -6.72
CA TYR A 86 -34.46 7.03 -5.59
C TYR A 86 -35.43 5.85 -5.86
N CYS A 87 -35.12 4.64 -5.34
CA CYS A 87 -35.87 3.95 -4.25
C CYS A 87 -35.46 2.46 -4.08
N GLY A 88 -35.33 2.01 -2.83
CA GLY A 88 -35.62 0.62 -2.45
C GLY A 88 -34.41 -0.30 -2.24
N GLY A 89 -34.14 -0.62 -0.97
CA GLY A 89 -33.07 -1.53 -0.57
C GLY A 89 -33.33 -3.00 -0.93
N SER A 90 -32.25 -3.68 -1.29
CA SER A 90 -32.10 -5.12 -1.19
C SER A 90 -30.65 -5.41 -0.79
N ASP A 91 -30.48 -6.16 0.29
CA ASP A 91 -29.19 -6.56 0.90
C ASP A 91 -28.29 -7.40 -0.04
N GLU A 92 -28.76 -7.73 -1.25
CA GLU A 92 -27.99 -8.39 -2.31
C GLU A 92 -27.13 -7.44 -3.16
N ALA A 93 -27.33 -6.12 -3.03
CA ALA A 93 -26.50 -5.12 -3.73
C ALA A 93 -25.05 -5.06 -3.19
N ILE A 94 -24.82 -5.58 -1.98
CA ILE A 94 -23.51 -5.53 -1.30
C ILE A 94 -22.52 -6.53 -1.92
N GLU A 95 -22.97 -7.65 -2.50
CA GLU A 95 -22.06 -8.58 -3.20
C GLU A 95 -21.71 -8.13 -4.62
N MET A 96 -22.58 -7.39 -5.31
CA MET A 96 -22.28 -6.86 -6.65
C MET A 96 -21.49 -5.53 -6.61
N GLY A 97 -21.53 -4.79 -5.50
CA GLY A 97 -20.76 -3.56 -5.28
C GLY A 97 -19.24 -3.76 -5.13
N ARG A 98 -18.78 -5.00 -4.98
CA ARG A 98 -17.34 -5.34 -4.91
C ARG A 98 -16.61 -5.28 -6.25
N ARG A 99 -17.33 -5.02 -7.35
CA ARG A 99 -16.82 -5.23 -8.72
C ARG A 99 -15.87 -4.18 -9.24
N ASN A 100 -15.88 -2.97 -8.69
CA ASN A 100 -15.02 -1.90 -9.18
C ASN A 100 -14.06 -1.41 -8.11
N SER A 101 -13.81 -2.19 -7.06
CA SER A 101 -13.03 -1.68 -5.95
C SER A 101 -11.52 -1.64 -6.26
N VAL A 102 -10.93 -0.45 -6.23
CA VAL A 102 -9.51 -0.21 -6.47
C VAL A 102 -8.78 -0.19 -5.13
N TRP A 103 -7.69 -0.93 -5.04
CA TRP A 103 -6.80 -0.87 -3.89
C TRP A 103 -5.85 0.32 -4.01
N GLU A 104 -5.69 1.03 -2.90
CA GLU A 104 -4.80 2.18 -2.80
C GLU A 104 -4.01 2.12 -1.48
N MET A 105 -2.74 2.54 -1.58
CA MET A 105 -1.86 2.72 -0.44
C MET A 105 -2.14 4.08 0.20
N VAL A 106 -2.42 4.08 1.50
CA VAL A 106 -2.74 5.31 2.25
C VAL A 106 -1.77 5.45 3.41
N LEU A 107 -1.18 6.64 3.54
CA LEU A 107 -0.35 7.00 4.69
C LEU A 107 -1.22 7.16 5.94
N ILE A 108 -0.94 6.36 6.97
CA ILE A 108 -1.54 6.52 8.28
C ILE A 108 -0.77 7.61 9.00
N HIS A 109 -1.47 8.67 9.39
CA HIS A 109 -0.89 9.70 10.25
C HIS A 109 -0.84 9.15 11.67
N GLY A 110 0.30 8.59 12.04
CA GLY A 110 0.58 8.17 13.42
C GLY A 110 0.64 9.39 14.32
N GLY A 111 -0.40 9.61 15.13
CA GLY A 111 -0.35 10.58 16.20
C GLY A 111 0.60 10.06 17.27
N ARG A 112 1.81 10.64 17.35
CA ARG A 112 2.82 10.29 18.39
C ARG A 112 2.12 10.09 19.74
N ARG A 113 2.02 8.86 20.23
CA ARG A 113 2.01 8.67 21.69
C ARG A 113 3.38 9.08 22.16
N ARG A 114 3.47 10.31 22.70
CA ARG A 114 4.62 10.74 23.51
C ARG A 114 5.02 9.58 24.39
N LYS A 115 6.30 9.21 24.32
CA LYS A 115 6.98 8.27 25.21
C LYS A 115 6.29 8.32 26.57
N GLN A 116 5.63 7.23 26.95
CA GLN A 116 5.42 6.98 28.36
C GLN A 116 6.82 6.89 28.94
N ASP A 117 7.16 7.87 29.78
CA ASP A 117 8.33 7.84 30.64
C ASP A 117 8.31 6.52 31.41
N VAL A 118 9.03 5.52 30.91
CA VAL A 118 9.54 4.47 31.78
C VAL A 118 10.66 5.15 32.55
N SER A 119 10.26 5.70 33.69
CA SER A 119 11.12 6.30 34.70
C SER A 119 12.29 5.35 34.99
N ALA A 120 13.45 5.65 34.42
CA ALA A 120 14.71 5.24 35.01
C ALA A 120 14.84 6.04 36.30
N ALA A 121 14.85 5.32 37.42
CA ALA A 121 14.99 5.90 38.73
C ALA A 121 16.27 6.76 38.83
N ALA A 122 16.10 7.90 39.51
CA ALA A 122 17.11 8.74 40.14
C ALA A 122 18.07 9.54 39.23
N SER A 123 17.79 10.84 39.07
CA SER A 123 18.57 11.88 39.77
C SER A 123 17.83 13.21 39.70
N GLU A 124 17.60 13.82 40.87
CA GLU A 124 16.95 15.11 41.04
C GLU A 124 17.85 16.24 40.54
N HIS A 125 17.34 17.13 39.69
CA HIS A 125 17.67 18.55 39.79
C HIS A 125 16.61 19.47 39.13
N VAL A 126 16.43 20.60 39.80
CA VAL A 126 15.35 21.61 39.77
C VAL A 126 15.33 22.53 38.53
N SER A 127 14.13 22.71 37.93
CA SER A 127 13.42 23.89 37.32
C SER A 127 14.15 25.00 36.49
N PRO A 128 13.45 25.94 35.76
CA PRO A 128 12.01 26.13 35.48
C PRO A 128 11.60 26.41 33.99
N ALA A 129 10.29 26.24 33.74
CA ALA A 129 9.38 26.96 32.82
C ALA A 129 9.84 27.43 31.42
N SER A 130 9.13 26.96 30.39
CA SER A 130 8.77 27.82 29.26
C SER A 130 7.41 27.41 28.67
N ASN A 131 6.45 28.32 28.77
CA ASN A 131 5.18 28.25 28.05
C ASN A 131 5.45 28.57 26.58
N SER A 132 5.21 27.64 25.66
CA SER A 132 4.98 27.97 24.26
C SER A 132 3.68 27.30 23.81
N GLY A 133 2.77 28.13 23.33
CA GLY A 133 1.42 27.76 22.91
C GLY A 133 1.43 26.61 21.91
N GLY A 134 0.38 25.80 22.01
CA GLY A 134 0.09 24.73 21.08
C GLY A 134 -0.24 25.29 19.72
N GLU A 135 0.75 25.27 18.84
CA GLU A 135 0.52 24.93 17.45
C GLU A 135 0.86 23.44 17.38
N GLU A 136 -0.14 22.57 17.27
CA GLU A 136 0.12 21.18 16.90
C GLU A 136 0.85 21.23 15.56
N PRO A 137 2.14 20.84 15.47
CA PRO A 137 2.69 20.61 14.17
C PRO A 137 1.85 19.49 13.56
N HIS A 138 1.28 19.73 12.38
CA HIS A 138 0.87 18.66 11.47
C HIS A 138 2.12 17.82 11.21
N SER A 139 2.40 16.91 12.14
CA SER A 139 3.66 16.19 12.17
C SER A 139 3.57 15.16 11.07
N VAL A 140 4.29 15.42 9.98
CA VAL A 140 4.57 14.40 8.97
C VAL A 140 5.07 13.16 9.74
N PRO A 141 4.47 11.99 9.53
CA PRO A 141 4.89 10.79 10.23
C PRO A 141 6.40 10.57 10.00
N PRO A 142 7.17 10.26 11.05
CA PRO A 142 8.61 10.04 10.91
C PRO A 142 8.85 8.88 9.93
N ASP A 143 9.84 9.03 9.05
CA ASP A 143 10.17 7.98 8.08
C ASP A 143 10.47 6.66 8.84
N PRO A 144 9.82 5.54 8.49
CA PRO A 144 10.01 4.27 9.19
C PRO A 144 11.46 3.79 9.20
N ILE A 145 12.32 4.30 8.33
CA ILE A 145 13.77 4.04 8.39
C ILE A 145 14.41 4.33 9.73
N TYR A 146 13.88 5.31 10.47
CA TYR A 146 14.40 5.71 11.76
C TYR A 146 14.06 4.74 12.89
N TYR A 147 13.18 3.75 12.66
CA TYR A 147 13.00 2.63 13.58
C TYR A 147 14.17 1.64 13.53
N PHE A 148 14.90 1.60 12.41
CA PHE A 148 16.02 0.68 12.21
C PHE A 148 17.36 1.35 12.50
N SER A 149 17.51 2.62 12.14
CA SER A 149 18.75 3.36 12.34
C SER A 149 18.47 4.84 12.51
N GLU A 150 19.03 5.44 13.56
CA GLU A 150 18.96 6.91 13.76
C GLU A 150 19.68 7.66 12.63
N TYR A 151 20.67 7.02 11.99
CA TYR A 151 21.46 7.58 10.89
C TYR A 151 21.55 6.57 9.73
N PRO A 152 20.45 6.32 8.99
CA PRO A 152 20.42 5.25 8.00
C PRO A 152 21.47 5.47 6.90
N SER A 153 22.08 4.39 6.42
CA SER A 153 22.94 4.43 5.23
C SER A 153 22.16 4.83 3.97
N SER A 154 22.89 5.22 2.91
CA SER A 154 22.29 5.38 1.59
C SER A 154 21.72 4.06 1.09
N ALA A 155 22.44 2.94 1.27
CA ALA A 155 21.95 1.64 0.85
C ALA A 155 20.66 1.25 1.57
N LEU A 156 20.53 1.52 2.87
CA LEU A 156 19.29 1.24 3.60
C LEU A 156 18.13 2.12 3.10
N ARG A 157 18.38 3.40 2.77
CA ARG A 157 17.37 4.27 2.14
C ARG A 157 16.92 3.75 0.79
N GLU A 158 17.87 3.40 -0.07
CA GLU A 158 17.61 2.85 -1.40
C GLU A 158 16.85 1.52 -1.33
N CYS A 159 17.23 0.65 -0.39
CA CYS A 159 16.52 -0.59 -0.13
C CYS A 159 15.06 -0.35 0.27
N GLN A 160 14.81 0.59 1.19
CA GLN A 160 13.45 0.93 1.57
C GLN A 160 12.62 1.50 0.43
N GLU A 161 13.21 2.36 -0.39
CA GLU A 161 12.54 2.91 -1.56
C GLU A 161 12.20 1.80 -2.57
N ALA A 162 13.13 0.86 -2.79
CA ALA A 162 12.87 -0.30 -3.65
C ALA A 162 11.69 -1.16 -3.12
N TYR A 163 11.59 -1.38 -1.81
CA TYR A 163 10.44 -2.09 -1.24
C TYR A 163 9.13 -1.29 -1.28
N ARG A 164 9.17 0.05 -1.16
CA ARG A 164 7.99 0.89 -1.42
C ARG A 164 7.53 0.73 -2.86
N HIS A 165 8.46 0.73 -3.81
CA HIS A 165 8.17 0.50 -5.22
C HIS A 165 7.52 -0.88 -5.46
N VAL A 166 8.04 -1.95 -4.84
CA VAL A 166 7.43 -3.30 -4.86
C VAL A 166 5.97 -3.25 -4.39
N LEU A 167 5.68 -2.56 -3.29
CA LEU A 167 4.31 -2.45 -2.78
C LEU A 167 3.38 -1.75 -3.79
N HIS A 168 3.86 -0.69 -4.44
CA HIS A 168 3.10 -0.04 -5.52
C HIS A 168 2.82 -1.00 -6.68
N CYS A 169 3.84 -1.71 -7.18
CA CYS A 169 3.66 -2.70 -8.25
C CYS A 169 2.72 -3.84 -7.86
N ALA A 170 2.74 -4.26 -6.59
CA ALA A 170 1.83 -5.29 -6.08
C ALA A 170 0.37 -4.81 -6.10
N ILE A 171 0.12 -3.56 -5.69
CA ILE A 171 -1.21 -2.94 -5.76
C ILE A 171 -1.68 -2.82 -7.21
N GLU A 172 -0.82 -2.33 -8.11
CA GLU A 172 -1.12 -2.27 -9.55
C GLU A 172 -1.50 -3.66 -10.10
N THR A 173 -0.75 -4.69 -9.70
CA THR A 173 -1.00 -6.08 -10.10
C THR A 173 -2.37 -6.55 -9.62
N VAL A 174 -2.73 -6.31 -8.36
CA VAL A 174 -4.06 -6.66 -7.82
C VAL A 174 -5.17 -5.94 -8.60
N ASN A 175 -4.99 -4.63 -8.86
CA ASN A 175 -5.95 -3.84 -9.60
C ASN A 175 -6.10 -4.32 -11.07
N ALA A 176 -5.01 -4.73 -11.73
CA ALA A 176 -5.06 -5.33 -13.06
C ALA A 176 -5.72 -6.71 -13.05
N GLN A 177 -5.47 -7.54 -12.02
CA GLN A 177 -6.14 -8.83 -11.84
C GLN A 177 -7.66 -8.66 -11.69
N GLN A 178 -8.09 -7.69 -10.89
CA GLN A 178 -9.52 -7.40 -10.72
C GLN A 178 -10.18 -6.96 -12.02
N ARG A 179 -9.50 -6.12 -12.83
CA ARG A 179 -10.00 -5.71 -14.15
C ARG A 179 -10.10 -6.88 -15.13
N ALA A 180 -9.05 -7.68 -15.25
CA ALA A 180 -9.05 -8.87 -16.12
C ALA A 180 -10.15 -9.87 -15.72
N LEU A 181 -10.36 -10.08 -14.42
CA LEU A 181 -11.45 -10.91 -13.90
C LEU A 181 -12.83 -10.30 -14.23
N GLY A 182 -12.98 -8.98 -14.08
CA GLY A 182 -14.21 -8.27 -14.43
C GLY A 182 -14.60 -8.45 -15.89
N GLU A 183 -13.65 -8.27 -16.81
CA GLU A 183 -13.86 -8.47 -18.25
C GLU A 183 -14.20 -9.94 -18.59
N ALA A 184 -13.50 -10.91 -17.99
CA ALA A 184 -13.76 -12.33 -18.19
C ALA A 184 -15.17 -12.74 -17.72
N VAL A 185 -15.61 -12.22 -16.57
CA VAL A 185 -16.98 -12.45 -16.06
C VAL A 185 -18.04 -11.82 -16.95
N ALA A 186 -17.78 -10.62 -17.48
CA ALA A 186 -18.69 -9.95 -18.41
C ALA A 186 -18.86 -10.75 -19.72
N MET A 187 -17.76 -11.27 -20.26
CA MET A 187 -17.76 -12.15 -21.43
C MET A 187 -18.57 -13.45 -21.18
N ALA A 188 -18.32 -14.12 -20.04
CA ALA A 188 -19.01 -15.37 -19.70
C ALA A 188 -20.54 -15.18 -19.54
N ARG A 189 -20.98 -14.05 -18.98
CA ARG A 189 -22.41 -13.74 -18.85
C ARG A 189 -23.08 -13.43 -20.18
N ALA A 190 -22.40 -12.72 -21.06
CA ALA A 190 -22.93 -12.42 -22.39
C ALA A 190 -23.13 -13.72 -23.20
N GLY A 191 -22.19 -14.67 -23.13
CA GLY A 191 -22.34 -15.97 -23.78
C GLY A 191 -23.52 -16.80 -23.25
N ALA A 192 -23.87 -16.65 -21.96
CA ALA A 192 -25.01 -17.32 -21.35
C ALA A 192 -26.37 -16.68 -21.72
N GLN A 193 -26.41 -15.42 -22.16
CA GLN A 193 -27.62 -14.75 -22.64
C GLN A 193 -27.88 -14.95 -24.15
N GLU A 194 -26.88 -15.41 -24.89
CA GLU A 194 -26.92 -15.65 -26.34
C GLU A 194 -27.21 -17.14 -26.70
N SER A 195 -27.32 -18.03 -25.70
CA SER A 195 -27.66 -19.47 -25.84
C SER A 195 -29.12 -19.76 -25.48
#